data_AF-A0A6A7B1M6-F1
#
_entry.id   AF-A0A6A7B1M6-F1
#
_cell.length_a   1.000
_cell.length_b   1.000
_cell.length_c   1.000
_cell.angle_alpha   90.00
_cell.angle_beta   90.00
_cell.angle_gamma   90.00
#
_symmetry.space_group_name_H-M   'P 1'
#
loop_
_entity.id
_entity.type
_entity.pdbx_description
1 polymer ?
#
loop_
_entity_poly.entity_id
_entity_poly.type
_entity_poly.pdbx_seq_one_letter_code
_entity_poly.pdbx_strand_id
1 'polypeptide(L)'
;MPLTEDSWGEAPPRPQQLSPPATLGINHNPKQHRSQVNHTQLDPSSFSSYTEYDISSLAFGIVPFPCIAGGQTYTMDAPGGPRRFSTTNEERVGLLSSEDSLAKQQQYGTLPEPAEIEGLLGHEGTVEESETSAGKEAKLLFKYSVPLMGTYLLQYSFSLTTIFVVGNIGTDELGAVSLATMTANITGLAIYEGLATSLDTLCAQAYGSGRKEMVGLHLQRMVLFMLAVTVPIGAVWLCSGWILAALVPEKELAHLAGWYLSLLLAGAPGYAIFEAGKRFTQAQGLFNASLFVLLIATPVNIILNYVFVFVLNWDLTGAALATVISNNLLPLLLWIYVWFVNPHSLQCWGGFSKAAFSNWGPMAKLAVPGIIMVETEWLAFDILTFSTSYLSTAHLAAQSIVMTLAVAIYHVPFSVGVAVSTRLGNLIGAGSLKAARTATKTYVLTFLIIGLVDFTFLTALRNILPKAFTSDPEVVSIVATVLPLLAAFQFADSTTALVNAILRGLGKQSIGGWCNLFVYYVIAVPLALFLCFPKDLKLVGLWTGCAVGSSCITISEGIYIKIFKWDKAVEDAKGRQE
;
A
#
# COMPACT_ATOMS: atom_id res chain seq x y z
N MET A 1 5.63 74.61 -17.87
CA MET A 1 5.15 75.90 -17.31
C MET A 1 4.09 75.58 -16.26
N PRO A 2 4.09 76.28 -15.10
CA PRO A 2 4.52 75.63 -13.87
C PRO A 2 3.60 75.91 -12.65
N LEU A 3 3.87 75.21 -11.53
CA LEU A 3 3.60 75.57 -10.11
C LEU A 3 2.11 75.58 -9.67
N THR A 4 1.71 75.19 -8.46
CA THR A 4 2.35 75.23 -7.12
C THR A 4 1.82 74.12 -6.19
N GLU A 5 2.69 73.64 -5.31
CA GLU A 5 2.41 72.93 -4.06
C GLU A 5 1.80 73.84 -2.97
N ASP A 6 1.39 73.18 -1.88
CA ASP A 6 1.13 73.67 -0.51
C ASP A 6 -0.27 74.15 -0.12
N SER A 7 -1.00 73.29 0.62
CA SER A 7 -1.20 73.53 2.07
C SER A 7 -1.94 72.34 2.73
N TRP A 8 -1.36 71.83 3.81
CA TRP A 8 -1.87 70.79 4.70
C TRP A 8 -3.04 71.26 5.58
N GLY A 9 -3.96 70.33 5.90
CA GLY A 9 -4.71 70.35 7.16
C GLY A 9 -6.23 70.24 7.06
N GLU A 10 -6.76 69.06 7.40
CA GLU A 10 -7.89 68.81 8.33
C GLU A 10 -8.74 67.59 7.95
N ALA A 11 -9.05 66.77 8.96
CA ALA A 11 -9.68 65.46 8.86
C ALA A 11 -11.20 65.52 8.61
N PRO A 12 -11.80 64.56 7.88
CA PRO A 12 -13.25 64.47 7.72
C PRO A 12 -13.95 63.71 8.87
N PRO A 13 -15.26 63.93 9.07
CA PRO A 13 -15.96 63.74 10.35
C PRO A 13 -16.49 62.32 10.60
N ARG A 14 -16.75 62.00 11.88
CA ARG A 14 -17.38 60.76 12.37
C ARG A 14 -18.85 60.62 11.90
N PRO A 15 -19.33 59.41 11.55
CA PRO A 15 -20.75 59.13 11.34
C PRO A 15 -21.52 59.00 12.67
N GLN A 16 -22.80 59.37 12.61
CA GLN A 16 -23.77 59.56 13.69
C GLN A 16 -24.25 58.25 14.35
N GLN A 17 -24.52 58.35 15.66
CA GLN A 17 -25.21 57.35 16.49
C GLN A 17 -26.71 57.29 16.15
N LEU A 18 -27.24 56.08 15.99
CA LEU A 18 -28.68 55.80 15.95
C LEU A 18 -29.13 55.22 17.30
N SER A 19 -30.07 55.90 17.95
CA SER A 19 -30.74 55.51 19.19
C SER A 19 -31.95 54.61 18.91
N PRO A 20 -32.29 53.63 19.77
CA PRO A 20 -33.45 52.76 19.59
C PRO A 20 -34.73 53.33 20.24
N PRO A 21 -35.95 52.96 19.78
CA PRO A 21 -37.16 53.25 20.53
C PRO A 21 -37.72 52.04 21.31
N ALA A 22 -37.82 52.27 22.62
CA ALA A 22 -38.89 51.98 23.58
C ALA A 22 -39.46 50.55 23.81
N THR A 23 -39.30 50.14 25.07
CA THR A 23 -39.88 49.05 25.84
C THR A 23 -41.34 49.29 26.28
N LEU A 24 -42.10 48.21 26.46
CA LEU A 24 -43.25 48.12 27.38
C LEU A 24 -43.19 46.75 28.08
N GLY A 25 -43.17 46.76 29.42
CA GLY A 25 -42.95 45.60 30.31
C GLY A 25 -44.10 44.58 30.29
N ILE A 26 -43.97 43.41 30.89
CA ILE A 26 -44.07 43.20 32.35
C ILE A 26 -43.55 41.79 32.72
N ASN A 27 -43.06 41.71 33.97
CA ASN A 27 -42.51 40.58 34.72
C ASN A 27 -43.39 39.31 34.88
N HIS A 28 -42.67 38.20 35.11
CA HIS A 28 -42.87 37.14 36.13
C HIS A 28 -43.41 35.72 35.79
N ASN A 29 -42.48 34.77 36.00
CA ASN A 29 -42.54 33.52 36.79
C ASN A 29 -43.09 32.21 36.17
N PRO A 30 -42.33 31.08 36.22
CA PRO A 30 -42.75 29.79 35.71
C PRO A 30 -43.28 28.88 36.84
N LYS A 31 -44.58 28.53 36.80
CA LYS A 31 -45.22 27.31 37.34
C LYS A 31 -46.74 27.46 37.23
N GLN A 32 -47.40 26.33 36.98
CA GLN A 32 -48.85 26.10 36.86
C GLN A 32 -49.46 26.30 35.46
N HIS A 33 -49.70 25.20 34.75
CA HIS A 33 -51.06 24.67 34.70
C HIS A 33 -51.10 23.18 34.32
N ARG A 34 -51.77 22.43 35.18
CA ARG A 34 -52.16 21.03 35.05
C ARG A 34 -53.63 20.99 34.59
N SER A 35 -53.90 20.07 33.66
CA SER A 35 -55.16 19.30 33.43
C SER A 35 -56.46 19.98 32.98
N GLN A 36 -56.97 19.53 31.82
CA GLN A 36 -58.30 18.91 31.58
C GLN A 36 -58.29 18.41 30.11
N VAL A 37 -57.99 17.13 29.79
CA VAL A 37 -58.84 15.92 29.76
C VAL A 37 -60.27 16.16 29.25
N ASN A 38 -60.56 15.67 28.05
CA ASN A 38 -61.81 14.98 27.77
C ASN A 38 -61.55 13.77 26.86
N HIS A 39 -62.14 12.65 27.27
CA HIS A 39 -61.94 11.30 26.77
C HIS A 39 -62.71 11.04 25.47
N THR A 40 -62.12 10.23 24.59
CA THR A 40 -62.89 9.29 23.76
C THR A 40 -62.17 7.94 23.83
N GLN A 41 -62.93 6.93 24.25
CA GLN A 41 -62.51 5.56 24.54
C GLN A 41 -62.06 4.84 23.27
N LEU A 42 -61.04 3.99 23.39
CA LEU A 42 -60.87 2.76 22.61
C LEU A 42 -60.11 1.73 23.48
N ASP A 43 -60.65 0.51 23.49
CA ASP A 43 -60.31 -0.61 24.38
C ASP A 43 -58.86 -1.13 24.27
N PRO A 44 -58.26 -1.61 25.37
CA PRO A 44 -56.95 -2.24 25.40
C PRO A 44 -57.08 -3.78 25.40
N SER A 45 -57.23 -4.38 24.23
CA SER A 45 -56.89 -5.79 24.03
C SER A 45 -56.69 -6.06 22.55
N SER A 46 -55.58 -6.73 22.21
CA SER A 46 -55.18 -7.22 20.88
C SER A 46 -54.44 -6.24 19.96
N PHE A 47 -53.18 -5.91 20.31
CA PHE A 47 -52.13 -5.76 19.30
C PHE A 47 -50.87 -6.48 19.78
N SER A 48 -50.80 -7.75 19.40
CA SER A 48 -49.60 -8.59 19.39
C SER A 48 -49.10 -8.62 17.95
N SER A 49 -47.85 -8.20 17.72
CA SER A 49 -46.92 -8.61 16.64
C SER A 49 -45.92 -7.48 16.34
N TYR A 50 -44.95 -7.30 17.24
CA TYR A 50 -43.66 -6.74 16.82
C TYR A 50 -42.74 -7.93 16.51
N THR A 51 -42.33 -8.02 15.26
CA THR A 51 -41.42 -9.04 14.75
C THR A 51 -40.02 -8.73 15.27
N GLU A 52 -39.56 -9.48 16.27
CA GLU A 52 -38.14 -9.60 16.59
C GLU A 52 -37.44 -10.25 15.38
N TYR A 53 -36.48 -9.55 14.77
CA TYR A 53 -35.54 -10.17 13.86
C TYR A 53 -34.50 -10.93 14.70
N ASP A 54 -34.66 -12.25 14.71
CA ASP A 54 -33.77 -13.21 15.33
C ASP A 54 -32.45 -13.32 14.53
N ILE A 55 -31.34 -12.82 15.09
CA ILE A 55 -30.00 -12.82 14.48
C ILE A 55 -29.26 -14.16 14.72
N SER A 56 -29.94 -15.20 15.21
CA SER A 56 -29.32 -16.51 15.45
C SER A 56 -29.20 -17.43 14.20
N SER A 57 -29.49 -16.94 12.98
CA SER A 57 -29.49 -17.75 11.75
C SER A 57 -28.32 -17.53 10.76
N LEU A 58 -27.27 -16.79 11.14
CA LEU A 58 -26.04 -16.64 10.31
C LEU A 58 -24.78 -17.23 10.96
N ALA A 59 -24.94 -18.27 11.78
CA ALA A 59 -23.83 -19.15 12.16
C ALA A 59 -23.48 -20.06 10.97
N PHE A 60 -22.42 -19.72 10.24
CA PHE A 60 -21.78 -20.65 9.29
C PHE A 60 -21.22 -21.85 10.08
N GLY A 61 -22.01 -22.92 10.11
CA GLY A 61 -21.60 -24.22 10.62
C GLY A 61 -20.52 -24.83 9.73
N ILE A 62 -19.34 -25.03 10.31
CA ILE A 62 -18.31 -25.93 9.79
C ILE A 62 -18.86 -27.34 9.92
N VAL A 63 -19.15 -27.99 8.79
CA VAL A 63 -19.47 -29.42 8.71
C VAL A 63 -18.16 -30.20 8.59
N PRO A 64 -17.80 -31.07 9.55
CA PRO A 64 -16.70 -32.01 9.37
C PRO A 64 -17.23 -33.31 8.72
N PHE A 65 -16.58 -33.75 7.63
CA PHE A 65 -16.77 -35.10 7.10
C PHE A 65 -16.11 -36.14 8.02
N PRO A 66 -16.73 -37.31 8.25
CA PRO A 66 -16.19 -38.34 9.12
C PRO A 66 -15.25 -39.29 8.37
N CYS A 67 -14.09 -39.58 8.95
CA CYS A 67 -13.31 -40.78 8.64
C CYS A 67 -13.30 -41.68 9.88
N ILE A 68 -13.98 -42.81 9.78
CA ILE A 68 -13.87 -43.94 10.70
C ILE A 68 -12.68 -44.79 10.25
N ALA A 69 -11.73 -45.05 11.14
CA ALA A 69 -11.03 -46.34 11.20
C ALA A 69 -10.21 -46.45 12.50
N GLY A 70 -10.47 -47.53 13.25
CA GLY A 70 -9.45 -48.23 14.03
C GLY A 70 -9.19 -47.70 15.44
N GLY A 71 -9.89 -48.27 16.42
CA GLY A 71 -9.53 -48.11 17.83
C GLY A 71 -8.23 -48.81 18.19
N GLN A 72 -7.53 -48.27 19.17
CA GLN A 72 -6.99 -49.03 20.30
C GLN A 72 -6.66 -48.09 21.46
N THR A 73 -7.15 -48.48 22.62
CA THR A 73 -7.01 -47.85 23.93
C THR A 73 -5.62 -48.11 24.49
N TYR A 74 -4.86 -47.08 24.89
CA TYR A 74 -3.82 -47.24 25.90
C TYR A 74 -3.73 -46.01 26.81
N THR A 75 -3.69 -46.31 28.11
CA THR A 75 -3.78 -45.43 29.27
C THR A 75 -2.46 -44.71 29.55
N MET A 76 -2.57 -43.49 30.10
CA MET A 76 -1.45 -42.76 30.72
C MET A 76 -0.97 -43.47 31.99
N ASP A 77 0.34 -43.62 32.12
CA ASP A 77 1.04 -43.67 33.41
C ASP A 77 2.35 -42.88 33.30
N ALA A 78 2.60 -42.01 34.28
CA ALA A 78 3.90 -41.47 34.67
C ALA A 78 4.22 -42.07 36.08
N PRO A 79 5.39 -41.87 36.73
CA PRO A 79 6.58 -41.08 36.39
C PRO A 79 7.94 -41.78 36.72
N GLY A 80 9.08 -41.16 36.37
CA GLY A 80 10.40 -41.53 36.91
C GLY A 80 11.57 -40.75 36.31
N GLY A 81 12.24 -39.91 37.10
CA GLY A 81 13.45 -39.15 36.70
C GLY A 81 14.73 -40.01 36.66
N PRO A 82 15.97 -39.44 36.77
CA PRO A 82 16.43 -38.06 36.64
C PRO A 82 17.38 -37.82 35.44
N ARG A 83 17.58 -36.54 35.09
CA ARG A 83 18.48 -36.06 34.04
C ARG A 83 19.96 -36.14 34.46
N ARG A 84 20.82 -36.65 33.55
CA ARG A 84 22.28 -36.37 33.33
C ARG A 84 22.74 -37.39 32.26
N PHE A 85 23.39 -37.07 31.14
CA PHE A 85 24.74 -36.51 30.99
C PHE A 85 24.95 -35.99 29.55
N SER A 86 25.94 -35.10 29.41
CA SER A 86 26.65 -34.73 28.19
C SER A 86 27.23 -35.92 27.41
N THR A 87 27.33 -35.83 26.07
CA THR A 87 28.52 -36.20 25.26
C THR A 87 28.35 -35.90 23.75
N THR A 88 29.23 -35.03 23.25
CA THR A 88 30.05 -35.12 22.01
C THR A 88 29.50 -35.71 20.68
N ASN A 89 29.06 -34.80 19.81
CA ASN A 89 29.34 -34.57 18.37
C ASN A 89 29.83 -35.59 17.31
N GLU A 90 30.05 -36.89 17.53
CA GLU A 90 30.62 -37.73 16.43
C GLU A 90 29.91 -39.06 16.08
N GLU A 91 28.74 -39.38 16.62
CA GLU A 91 28.03 -40.63 16.26
C GLU A 91 26.59 -40.42 15.74
N ARG A 92 26.43 -39.65 14.66
CA ARG A 92 25.16 -39.57 13.90
C ARG A 92 25.32 -39.57 12.38
N VAL A 93 26.39 -40.17 11.87
CA VAL A 93 26.57 -40.42 10.43
C VAL A 93 26.84 -41.91 10.24
N GLY A 94 25.83 -42.63 9.75
CA GLY A 94 25.99 -44.03 9.36
C GLY A 94 24.96 -44.96 9.98
N LEU A 95 23.69 -44.80 9.58
CA LEU A 95 22.69 -45.87 9.49
C LEU A 95 21.38 -45.24 9.03
N LEU A 96 21.03 -45.51 7.76
CA LEU A 96 19.80 -45.21 6.99
C LEU A 96 20.11 -44.69 5.57
N SER A 97 21.18 -45.23 4.95
CA SER A 97 21.43 -45.11 3.52
C SER A 97 21.30 -46.48 2.85
N SER A 98 20.07 -46.97 2.73
CA SER A 98 19.67 -47.96 1.72
C SER A 98 18.25 -48.41 2.04
N GLU A 99 17.35 -48.31 1.07
CA GLU A 99 16.00 -48.90 1.08
C GLU A 99 14.93 -48.09 1.83
N ASP A 100 14.60 -46.89 1.33
CA ASP A 100 13.19 -46.43 1.30
C ASP A 100 12.93 -45.24 0.33
N SER A 101 13.81 -45.02 -0.65
CA SER A 101 13.83 -43.82 -1.48
C SER A 101 12.90 -43.82 -2.70
N LEU A 102 11.76 -44.54 -2.68
CA LEU A 102 10.83 -44.58 -3.82
C LEU A 102 9.33 -44.42 -3.52
N ALA A 103 8.90 -44.10 -2.29
CA ALA A 103 7.45 -44.12 -1.98
C ALA A 103 6.85 -42.92 -1.21
N LYS A 104 7.56 -41.81 -0.97
CA LYS A 104 6.93 -40.61 -0.38
C LYS A 104 7.42 -39.30 -1.02
N GLN A 105 6.91 -39.03 -2.22
CA GLN A 105 6.83 -37.68 -2.77
C GLN A 105 5.42 -37.46 -3.33
N GLN A 106 4.46 -37.20 -2.45
CA GLN A 106 3.18 -36.61 -2.84
C GLN A 106 2.61 -35.79 -1.67
N GLN A 107 2.19 -34.56 -2.00
CA GLN A 107 1.42 -33.58 -1.21
C GLN A 107 2.15 -32.75 -0.12
N TYR A 108 2.73 -31.63 -0.54
CA TYR A 108 2.25 -30.26 -0.29
C TYR A 108 3.22 -29.27 -0.97
N GLY A 109 2.70 -28.36 -1.80
CA GLY A 109 3.43 -27.21 -2.35
C GLY A 109 4.75 -27.53 -3.05
N THR A 110 4.70 -27.95 -4.31
CA THR A 110 5.90 -28.11 -5.15
C THR A 110 6.62 -26.77 -5.31
N LEU A 111 7.71 -26.62 -4.54
CA LEU A 111 8.83 -25.72 -4.82
C LEU A 111 9.30 -25.97 -6.27
N PRO A 112 9.84 -24.96 -6.98
CA PRO A 112 10.62 -25.28 -8.18
C PRO A 112 11.78 -26.18 -7.75
N GLU A 113 12.13 -27.17 -8.59
CA GLU A 113 13.33 -27.97 -8.38
C GLU A 113 14.54 -27.04 -8.18
N PRO A 114 15.49 -27.38 -7.28
CA PRO A 114 16.73 -26.63 -7.11
C PRO A 114 17.44 -26.33 -8.45
N ALA A 115 17.29 -27.22 -9.43
CA ALA A 115 17.79 -27.08 -10.80
C ALA A 115 17.20 -25.89 -11.59
N GLU A 116 15.97 -25.43 -11.32
CA GLU A 116 15.36 -24.26 -12.00
C GLU A 116 15.93 -22.91 -11.48
N ILE A 117 16.55 -22.91 -10.30
CA ILE A 117 17.28 -21.75 -9.74
C ILE A 117 18.80 -21.92 -9.93
N GLU A 118 19.32 -23.14 -9.94
CA GLU A 118 20.73 -23.45 -10.24
C GLU A 118 21.08 -23.34 -11.73
N GLY A 119 20.11 -23.43 -12.65
CA GLY A 119 20.31 -23.09 -14.07
C GLY A 119 20.65 -21.61 -14.34
N LEU A 120 20.74 -20.77 -13.30
CA LEU A 120 21.20 -19.37 -13.38
C LEU A 120 22.72 -19.21 -13.20
N LEU A 121 23.47 -20.28 -12.93
CA LEU A 121 24.92 -20.22 -12.75
C LEU A 121 25.57 -21.28 -13.65
N GLY A 122 26.03 -20.84 -14.82
CA GLY A 122 26.83 -21.68 -15.71
C GLY A 122 28.05 -22.22 -14.96
N HIS A 123 28.20 -23.55 -14.95
CA HIS A 123 29.46 -24.21 -14.66
C HIS A 123 30.45 -23.86 -15.81
N GLU A 124 31.68 -23.49 -15.46
CA GLU A 124 32.84 -23.38 -16.38
C GLU A 124 33.04 -22.10 -17.21
N GLY A 125 32.86 -20.91 -16.61
CA GLY A 125 33.57 -19.70 -17.08
C GLY A 125 33.20 -19.16 -18.48
N THR A 126 32.16 -19.70 -19.10
CA THR A 126 31.47 -19.11 -20.25
C THR A 126 30.13 -18.58 -19.77
N VAL A 127 29.83 -17.31 -20.08
CA VAL A 127 28.51 -16.72 -19.78
C VAL A 127 27.53 -17.31 -20.79
N GLU A 128 26.97 -18.48 -20.49
CA GLU A 128 25.85 -19.00 -21.26
C GLU A 128 24.67 -18.04 -21.07
N GLU A 129 24.25 -17.43 -22.19
CA GLU A 129 23.11 -16.52 -22.19
C GLU A 129 21.85 -17.32 -21.86
N SER A 130 21.19 -17.00 -20.74
CA SER A 130 20.00 -17.74 -20.32
C SER A 130 18.94 -17.67 -21.41
N GLU A 131 18.48 -18.82 -21.91
CA GLU A 131 17.38 -18.89 -22.86
C GLU A 131 16.04 -18.98 -22.12
N THR A 132 15.10 -18.10 -22.46
CA THR A 132 13.74 -18.13 -21.93
C THR A 132 12.71 -18.14 -23.05
N SER A 133 11.52 -18.66 -22.75
CA SER A 133 10.38 -18.68 -23.66
C SER A 133 9.21 -17.88 -23.08
N ALA A 134 8.33 -17.38 -23.95
CA ALA A 134 7.19 -16.56 -23.52
C ALA A 134 6.29 -17.29 -22.51
N GLY A 135 6.05 -18.60 -22.71
CA GLY A 135 5.25 -19.42 -21.80
C GLY A 135 5.91 -19.60 -20.42
N LYS A 136 7.24 -19.77 -20.37
CA LYS A 136 7.98 -19.86 -19.10
C LYS A 136 7.90 -18.55 -18.33
N GLU A 137 8.15 -17.41 -19.00
CA GLU A 137 8.07 -16.09 -18.37
C GLU A 137 6.65 -15.76 -17.89
N ALA A 138 5.61 -16.10 -18.67
CA ALA A 138 4.22 -15.89 -18.25
C ALA A 138 3.87 -16.72 -17.00
N LYS A 139 4.25 -18.00 -16.97
CA LYS A 139 4.03 -18.88 -15.81
C LYS A 139 4.78 -18.38 -14.57
N LEU A 140 6.02 -17.93 -14.75
CA LEU A 140 6.84 -17.41 -13.66
C LEU A 140 6.24 -16.11 -13.11
N LEU A 141 5.87 -15.18 -13.99
CA LEU A 141 5.26 -13.92 -13.61
C LEU A 141 3.94 -14.14 -12.86
N PHE A 142 3.11 -15.07 -13.32
CA PHE A 142 1.88 -15.45 -12.62
C PHE A 142 2.18 -15.99 -11.21
N LYS A 143 3.15 -16.90 -11.09
CA LYS A 143 3.59 -17.48 -9.80
C LYS A 143 4.09 -16.42 -8.81
N TYR A 144 4.76 -15.38 -9.31
CA TYR A 144 5.28 -14.28 -8.47
C TYR A 144 4.19 -13.26 -8.10
N SER A 145 3.29 -12.97 -9.03
CA SER A 145 2.31 -11.90 -8.89
C SER A 145 1.17 -12.28 -7.94
N VAL A 146 0.63 -13.50 -8.01
CA VAL A 146 -0.52 -13.91 -7.19
C VAL A 146 -0.26 -13.76 -5.68
N PRO A 147 0.87 -14.24 -5.13
CA PRO A 147 1.17 -14.05 -3.72
C PRO A 147 1.39 -12.58 -3.34
N LEU A 148 1.94 -11.81 -4.28
CA LEU A 148 2.24 -10.40 -4.05
C LEU A 148 0.97 -9.53 -4.08
N MET A 149 0.00 -9.87 -4.93
CA MET A 149 -1.34 -9.27 -4.89
C MET A 149 -2.00 -9.49 -3.53
N GLY A 150 -1.97 -10.73 -3.02
CA GLY A 150 -2.44 -11.04 -1.67
C GLY A 150 -1.69 -10.28 -0.58
N THR A 151 -0.37 -10.10 -0.75
CA THR A 151 0.46 -9.31 0.16
C THR A 151 -0.04 -7.86 0.23
N TYR A 152 -0.16 -7.16 -0.90
CA TYR A 152 -0.57 -5.75 -0.85
C TYR A 152 -2.02 -5.56 -0.38
N LEU A 153 -2.94 -6.45 -0.75
CA LEU A 153 -4.32 -6.41 -0.27
C LEU A 153 -4.41 -6.61 1.26
N LEU A 154 -3.66 -7.57 1.80
CA LEU A 154 -3.61 -7.77 3.26
C LEU A 154 -2.92 -6.60 3.96
N GLN A 155 -1.88 -6.03 3.39
CA GLN A 155 -1.22 -4.85 3.96
C GLN A 155 -2.16 -3.64 3.97
N TYR A 156 -2.93 -3.42 2.90
CA TYR A 156 -3.95 -2.37 2.82
C TYR A 156 -5.09 -2.60 3.84
N SER A 157 -5.41 -3.86 4.14
CA SER A 157 -6.45 -4.19 5.12
C SER A 157 -6.17 -3.69 6.54
N PHE A 158 -4.90 -3.38 6.90
CA PHE A 158 -4.55 -2.81 8.20
C PHE A 158 -5.18 -1.43 8.35
N SER A 159 -5.03 -0.57 7.33
CA SER A 159 -5.62 0.76 7.31
C SER A 159 -7.15 0.68 7.34
N LEU A 160 -7.75 -0.23 6.57
CA LEU A 160 -9.20 -0.43 6.58
C LEU A 160 -9.70 -0.86 7.96
N THR A 161 -9.03 -1.81 8.60
CA THR A 161 -9.39 -2.31 9.93
C THR A 161 -9.40 -1.17 10.95
N THR A 162 -8.35 -0.35 10.97
CA THR A 162 -8.26 0.81 11.85
C THR A 162 -9.38 1.83 11.57
N ILE A 163 -9.66 2.13 10.30
CA ILE A 163 -10.75 3.05 9.90
C ILE A 163 -12.11 2.52 10.38
N PHE A 164 -12.41 1.23 10.18
CA PHE A 164 -13.66 0.62 10.63
C PHE A 164 -13.81 0.66 12.14
N VAL A 165 -12.75 0.35 12.89
CA VAL A 165 -12.77 0.35 14.35
C VAL A 165 -12.93 1.77 14.89
N VAL A 166 -12.16 2.73 14.38
CA VAL A 166 -12.27 4.14 14.81
C VAL A 166 -13.60 4.76 14.41
N GLY A 167 -14.19 4.36 13.29
CA GLY A 167 -15.53 4.80 12.89
C GLY A 167 -16.65 4.43 13.88
N ASN A 168 -16.42 3.45 14.76
CA ASN A 168 -17.34 3.11 15.84
C ASN A 168 -17.10 3.92 17.13
N ILE A 169 -15.98 4.64 17.24
CA ILE A 169 -15.68 5.53 18.37
C ILE A 169 -16.46 6.84 18.20
N GLY A 170 -16.31 7.49 17.05
CA GLY A 170 -16.96 8.76 16.76
C GLY A 170 -16.54 9.35 15.41
N THR A 171 -17.27 10.37 14.97
CA THR A 171 -17.03 11.04 13.68
C THR A 171 -15.75 11.85 13.68
N ASP A 172 -15.42 12.45 14.81
CA ASP A 172 -14.29 13.37 14.94
C ASP A 172 -12.98 12.57 14.98
N GLU A 173 -12.97 11.44 15.70
CA GLU A 173 -11.86 10.48 15.72
C GLU A 173 -11.64 9.88 14.33
N LEU A 174 -12.72 9.50 13.63
CA LEU A 174 -12.63 8.98 12.26
C LEU A 174 -12.03 10.01 11.30
N GLY A 175 -12.48 11.27 11.40
CA GLY A 175 -11.94 12.37 10.59
C GLY A 175 -10.46 12.62 10.89
N ALA A 176 -10.07 12.58 12.17
CA ALA A 176 -8.69 12.77 12.60
C ALA A 176 -7.78 11.64 12.12
N VAL A 177 -8.20 10.37 12.26
CA VAL A 177 -7.43 9.22 11.74
C VAL A 177 -7.33 9.28 10.22
N SER A 178 -8.40 9.65 9.52
CA SER A 178 -8.36 9.75 8.06
C SER A 178 -7.38 10.81 7.59
N LEU A 179 -7.44 12.01 8.17
CA LEU A 179 -6.49 13.10 7.90
C LEU A 179 -5.05 12.69 8.25
N ALA A 180 -4.89 11.99 9.37
CA ALA A 180 -3.61 11.46 9.79
C ALA A 180 -3.04 10.42 8.81
N THR A 181 -3.84 9.42 8.42
CA THR A 181 -3.42 8.38 7.48
C THR A 181 -3.06 8.97 6.12
N MET A 182 -3.83 9.94 5.60
CA MET A 182 -3.47 10.67 4.39
C MET A 182 -2.12 11.38 4.54
N THR A 183 -1.92 12.09 5.65
CA THR A 183 -0.66 12.80 5.92
C THR A 183 0.51 11.82 6.02
N ALA A 184 0.32 10.68 6.70
CA ALA A 184 1.34 9.64 6.87
C ALA A 184 1.68 8.94 5.54
N ASN A 185 0.70 8.75 4.66
CA ASN A 185 0.92 8.20 3.32
C ASN A 185 1.88 9.09 2.51
N ILE A 186 1.57 10.38 2.37
CA ILE A 186 2.36 11.34 1.58
C ILE A 186 3.73 11.61 2.22
N THR A 187 3.77 11.80 3.53
CA THR A 187 5.00 12.29 4.19
C THR A 187 5.90 11.18 4.70
N GLY A 188 5.51 9.91 4.54
CA GLY A 188 6.29 8.78 5.07
C GLY A 188 6.14 7.47 4.32
N LEU A 189 4.94 6.88 4.25
CA LEU A 189 4.78 5.53 3.73
C LEU A 189 5.12 5.43 2.24
N ALA A 190 4.67 6.37 1.41
CA ALA A 190 5.02 6.42 -0.01
C ALA A 190 6.52 6.71 -0.23
N ILE A 191 7.16 7.48 0.66
CA ILE A 191 8.61 7.69 0.66
C ILE A 191 9.34 6.35 0.91
N TYR A 192 8.90 5.56 1.90
CA TYR A 192 9.51 4.25 2.16
C TYR A 192 9.32 3.29 0.99
N GLU A 193 8.13 3.22 0.41
CA GLU A 193 7.89 2.41 -0.79
C GLU A 193 8.78 2.86 -1.95
N GLY A 194 8.85 4.16 -2.21
CA GLY A 194 9.70 4.78 -3.23
C GLY A 194 11.19 4.46 -3.05
N LEU A 195 11.70 4.57 -1.82
CA LEU A 195 13.06 4.16 -1.47
C LEU A 195 13.28 2.66 -1.72
N ALA A 196 12.33 1.82 -1.29
CA ALA A 196 12.39 0.37 -1.43
C ALA A 196 12.47 -0.07 -2.90
N THR A 197 11.85 0.68 -3.83
CA THR A 197 11.89 0.36 -5.27
C THR A 197 13.30 0.32 -5.86
N SER A 198 14.28 0.97 -5.24
CA SER A 198 15.69 0.86 -5.67
C SER A 198 16.28 -0.53 -5.39
N LEU A 199 15.75 -1.28 -4.41
CA LEU A 199 16.13 -2.66 -4.15
C LEU A 199 15.60 -3.62 -5.22
N ASP A 200 14.49 -3.28 -5.90
CA ASP A 200 14.03 -4.03 -7.07
C ASP A 200 15.07 -4.04 -8.19
N THR A 201 15.98 -3.05 -8.21
CA THR A 201 17.15 -3.02 -9.08
C THR A 201 18.36 -3.65 -8.41
N LEU A 202 18.78 -3.13 -7.26
CA LEU A 202 20.08 -3.47 -6.67
C LEU A 202 20.14 -4.92 -6.21
N CYS A 203 19.14 -5.37 -5.45
CA CYS A 203 19.09 -6.74 -4.96
C CYS A 203 18.87 -7.72 -6.11
N ALA A 204 17.98 -7.40 -7.05
CA ALA A 204 17.70 -8.28 -8.19
C ALA A 204 18.93 -8.42 -9.10
N GLN A 205 19.57 -7.31 -9.47
CA GLN A 205 20.77 -7.36 -10.30
C GLN A 205 21.91 -8.09 -9.58
N ALA A 206 22.10 -7.88 -8.28
CA ALA A 206 23.13 -8.56 -7.48
C ALA A 206 22.88 -10.07 -7.40
N TYR A 207 21.63 -10.47 -7.19
CA TYR A 207 21.25 -11.88 -7.20
C TYR A 207 21.46 -12.51 -8.58
N GLY A 208 21.01 -11.83 -9.64
CA GLY A 208 21.17 -12.27 -11.02
C GLY A 208 22.63 -12.39 -11.49
N SER A 209 23.53 -11.56 -10.96
CA SER A 209 24.97 -11.64 -11.28
C SER A 209 25.70 -12.73 -10.48
N GLY A 210 25.00 -13.51 -9.66
CA GLY A 210 25.60 -14.50 -8.75
C GLY A 210 26.25 -13.93 -7.49
N ARG A 211 26.27 -12.61 -7.30
CA ARG A 211 26.85 -11.95 -6.11
C ARG A 211 25.84 -11.92 -4.96
N LYS A 212 25.44 -13.10 -4.50
CA LYS A 212 24.35 -13.28 -3.53
C LYS A 212 24.55 -12.51 -2.23
N GLU A 213 25.76 -12.44 -1.68
CA GLU A 213 26.05 -11.69 -0.44
C GLU A 213 25.85 -10.18 -0.57
N MET A 214 25.97 -9.62 -1.79
CA MET A 214 25.70 -8.20 -2.02
C MET A 214 24.24 -7.85 -1.81
N VAL A 215 23.32 -8.81 -1.95
CA VAL A 215 21.89 -8.63 -1.69
C VAL A 215 21.65 -8.28 -0.21
N GLY A 216 22.31 -8.99 0.71
CA GLY A 216 22.26 -8.70 2.14
C GLY A 216 22.90 -7.36 2.49
N LEU A 217 24.01 -7.00 1.83
CA LEU A 217 24.65 -5.69 2.02
C LEU A 217 23.75 -4.53 1.55
N HIS A 218 23.08 -4.67 0.39
CA HIS A 218 22.12 -3.68 -0.09
C HIS A 218 20.91 -3.57 0.84
N LEU A 219 20.40 -4.67 1.37
CA LEU A 219 19.36 -4.64 2.41
C LEU A 219 19.80 -3.84 3.63
N GLN A 220 20.99 -4.13 4.19
CA GLN A 220 21.50 -3.43 5.37
C GLN A 220 21.68 -1.92 5.11
N ARG A 221 22.26 -1.54 3.96
CA ARG A 221 22.42 -0.14 3.55
C ARG A 221 21.06 0.56 3.46
N MET A 222 20.07 -0.09 2.83
CA MET A 222 18.75 0.51 2.67
C MET A 222 18.02 0.66 4.00
N VAL A 223 18.11 -0.32 4.90
CA VAL A 223 17.53 -0.21 6.25
C VAL A 223 18.13 1.00 6.98
N LEU A 224 19.46 1.14 6.99
CA LEU A 224 20.10 2.30 7.61
C LEU A 224 19.71 3.62 6.95
N PHE A 225 19.60 3.64 5.62
CA PHE A 225 19.21 4.82 4.86
C PHE A 225 17.76 5.22 5.16
N MET A 226 16.82 4.27 5.17
CA MET A 226 15.42 4.52 5.54
C MET A 226 15.30 4.99 6.98
N LEU A 227 16.04 4.40 7.93
CA LEU A 227 16.04 4.87 9.32
C LEU A 227 16.58 6.31 9.45
N ALA A 228 17.57 6.68 8.64
CA ALA A 228 18.03 8.07 8.58
C ALA A 228 16.97 9.01 8.00
N VAL A 229 16.23 8.57 6.97
CA VAL A 229 15.09 9.31 6.39
C VAL A 229 13.89 9.37 7.35
N THR A 230 13.74 8.41 8.26
CA THR A 230 12.72 8.48 9.33
C THR A 230 12.94 9.67 10.25
N VAL A 231 14.15 10.21 10.39
CA VAL A 231 14.41 11.38 11.25
C VAL A 231 13.67 12.64 10.76
N PRO A 232 13.83 13.11 9.51
CA PRO A 232 13.04 14.23 9.01
C PRO A 232 11.54 13.91 8.93
N ILE A 233 11.14 12.69 8.59
CA ILE A 233 9.72 12.27 8.63
C ILE A 233 9.17 12.44 10.05
N GLY A 234 9.90 11.96 11.06
CA GLY A 234 9.53 12.09 12.46
C GLY A 234 9.42 13.53 12.93
N ALA A 235 10.31 14.42 12.47
CA ALA A 235 10.19 15.85 12.76
C ALA A 235 8.88 16.44 12.19
N VAL A 236 8.50 16.06 10.97
CA VAL A 236 7.22 16.47 10.37
C VAL A 236 6.04 15.90 11.15
N TRP A 237 6.08 14.62 11.52
CA TRP A 237 4.99 13.94 12.23
C TRP A 237 4.80 14.45 13.65
N LEU A 238 5.88 14.78 14.37
CA LEU A 238 5.80 15.39 15.70
C LEU A 238 5.25 16.83 15.65
N CYS A 239 5.54 17.57 14.57
CA CYS A 239 5.03 18.92 14.35
C CYS A 239 3.68 18.96 13.62
N SER A 240 3.12 17.80 13.25
CA SER A 240 1.98 17.71 12.34
C SER A 240 0.72 18.39 12.88
N GLY A 241 0.49 18.42 14.20
CA GLY A 241 -0.65 19.14 14.78
C GLY A 241 -0.65 20.63 14.41
N TRP A 242 0.53 21.27 14.38
CA TRP A 242 0.67 22.67 13.97
C TRP A 242 0.56 22.86 12.46
N ILE A 243 1.17 21.95 11.71
CA ILE A 243 1.16 21.98 10.23
C ILE A 243 -0.28 21.81 9.72
N LEU A 244 -0.98 20.78 10.22
CA LEU A 244 -2.35 20.49 9.85
C LEU A 244 -3.32 21.58 10.29
N ALA A 245 -3.12 22.19 11.48
CA ALA A 245 -3.96 23.30 11.94
C ALA A 245 -3.78 24.58 11.10
N ALA A 246 -2.70 24.68 10.32
CA ALA A 246 -2.50 25.76 9.35
C ALA A 246 -3.14 25.45 7.98
N LEU A 247 -3.35 24.16 7.65
CA LEU A 247 -3.88 23.71 6.36
C LEU A 247 -5.40 23.48 6.39
N VAL A 248 -5.92 23.00 7.53
CA VAL A 248 -7.32 22.59 7.68
C VAL A 248 -8.07 23.64 8.53
N PRO A 249 -9.30 24.02 8.16
CA PRO A 249 -10.09 25.00 8.92
C PRO A 249 -10.38 24.57 10.37
N GLU A 250 -10.58 23.28 10.60
CA GLU A 250 -10.95 22.69 11.87
C GLU A 250 -9.71 22.31 12.69
N LYS A 251 -9.34 23.17 13.63
CA LYS A 251 -8.07 23.06 14.38
C LYS A 251 -8.06 21.90 15.38
N GLU A 252 -9.18 21.60 16.02
CA GLU A 252 -9.26 20.49 17.00
C GLU A 252 -9.01 19.14 16.31
N LEU A 253 -9.67 18.92 15.16
CA LEU A 253 -9.43 17.76 14.30
C LEU A 253 -7.96 17.65 13.88
N ALA A 254 -7.34 18.76 13.48
CA ALA A 254 -5.94 18.80 13.09
C ALA A 254 -4.98 18.46 14.25
N HIS A 255 -5.26 18.94 15.46
CA HIS A 255 -4.47 18.58 16.65
C HIS A 255 -4.62 17.09 16.99
N LEU A 256 -5.83 16.54 16.89
CA LEU A 256 -6.09 15.12 17.13
C LEU A 256 -5.37 14.23 16.10
N ALA A 257 -5.45 14.60 14.82
CA ALA A 257 -4.73 13.94 13.73
C ALA A 257 -3.21 13.98 13.97
N GLY A 258 -2.70 15.14 14.38
CA GLY A 258 -1.27 15.30 14.63
C GLY A 258 -0.77 14.51 15.84
N TRP A 259 -1.58 14.42 16.89
CA TRP A 259 -1.31 13.54 18.02
C TRP A 259 -1.28 12.07 17.60
N TYR A 260 -2.23 11.62 16.78
CA TYR A 260 -2.23 10.26 16.24
C TYR A 260 -0.98 9.97 15.39
N LEU A 261 -0.54 10.91 14.53
CA LEU A 261 0.72 10.80 13.78
C LEU A 261 1.93 10.61 14.69
N SER A 262 1.98 11.37 15.79
CA SER A 262 3.10 11.30 16.73
C SER A 262 3.25 9.91 17.34
N LEU A 263 2.14 9.19 17.56
CA LEU A 263 2.15 7.80 18.00
C LEU A 263 2.57 6.84 16.89
N LEU A 264 2.07 7.03 15.66
CA LEU A 264 2.44 6.21 14.51
C LEU A 264 3.94 6.24 14.21
N LEU A 265 4.66 7.29 14.60
CA LEU A 265 6.11 7.38 14.46
C LEU A 265 6.84 6.18 15.07
N ALA A 266 6.34 5.61 16.17
CA ALA A 266 6.91 4.42 16.78
C ALA A 266 6.78 3.16 15.90
N GLY A 267 5.83 3.15 14.95
CA GLY A 267 5.63 2.08 13.98
C GLY A 267 6.41 2.25 12.67
N ALA A 268 6.85 3.47 12.36
CA ALA A 268 7.51 3.80 11.09
C ALA A 268 8.80 2.99 10.82
N PRO A 269 9.71 2.77 11.80
CA PRO A 269 10.88 1.92 11.60
C PRO A 269 10.52 0.49 11.20
N GLY A 270 9.49 -0.09 11.84
CA GLY A 270 9.03 -1.45 11.55
C GLY A 270 8.54 -1.60 10.12
N TYR A 271 7.72 -0.65 9.66
CA TYR A 271 7.24 -0.59 8.28
C TYR A 271 8.40 -0.47 7.28
N ALA A 272 9.34 0.46 7.52
CA ALA A 272 10.50 0.66 6.66
C ALA A 272 11.39 -0.60 6.53
N ILE A 273 11.69 -1.25 7.67
CA ILE A 273 12.48 -2.49 7.68
C ILE A 273 11.74 -3.61 6.94
N PHE A 274 10.42 -3.71 7.09
CA PHE A 274 9.62 -4.69 6.38
C PHE A 274 9.61 -4.44 4.87
N GLU A 275 9.45 -3.19 4.42
CA GLU A 275 9.51 -2.85 3.00
C GLU A 275 10.85 -3.26 2.37
N ALA A 276 11.97 -2.97 3.04
CA ALA A 276 13.29 -3.39 2.58
C ALA A 276 13.44 -4.93 2.58
N GLY A 277 13.02 -5.58 3.66
CA GLY A 277 13.08 -7.04 3.82
C GLY A 277 12.24 -7.79 2.80
N LYS A 278 11.06 -7.27 2.43
CA LYS A 278 10.24 -7.82 1.34
C LYS A 278 11.03 -7.87 0.03
N ARG A 279 11.81 -6.84 -0.30
CA ARG A 279 12.58 -6.82 -1.56
C ARG A 279 13.77 -7.77 -1.52
N PHE A 280 14.35 -7.99 -0.33
CA PHE A 280 15.38 -9.00 -0.13
C PHE A 280 14.88 -10.41 -0.46
N THR A 281 13.68 -10.80 -0.02
CA THR A 281 13.12 -12.12 -0.35
C THR A 281 12.62 -12.19 -1.79
N GLN A 282 12.00 -11.12 -2.30
CA GLN A 282 11.51 -11.05 -3.69
C GLN A 282 12.64 -11.17 -4.72
N ALA A 283 13.79 -10.51 -4.50
CA ALA A 283 14.97 -10.61 -5.38
C ALA A 283 15.40 -12.06 -5.64
N GLN A 284 15.21 -12.92 -4.64
CA GLN A 284 15.54 -14.35 -4.67
C GLN A 284 14.41 -15.24 -5.23
N GLY A 285 13.29 -14.65 -5.65
CA GLY A 285 12.11 -15.39 -6.12
C GLY A 285 11.16 -15.85 -5.01
N LEU A 286 11.35 -15.43 -3.75
CA LEU A 286 10.54 -15.84 -2.60
C LEU A 286 9.37 -14.87 -2.33
N PHE A 287 8.49 -14.71 -3.32
CA PHE A 287 7.31 -13.82 -3.23
C PHE A 287 6.26 -14.27 -2.20
N ASN A 288 6.27 -15.53 -1.79
CA ASN A 288 5.35 -16.06 -0.77
C ASN A 288 5.70 -15.61 0.66
N ALA A 289 6.95 -15.19 0.92
CA ALA A 289 7.41 -14.89 2.27
C ALA A 289 6.58 -13.78 2.93
N SER A 290 6.37 -12.68 2.20
CA SER A 290 5.57 -11.55 2.68
C SER A 290 4.11 -11.89 2.86
N LEU A 291 3.57 -12.76 2.00
CA LEU A 291 2.18 -13.24 2.12
C LEU A 291 1.99 -14.04 3.41
N PHE A 292 2.88 -14.99 3.72
CA PHE A 292 2.80 -15.77 4.95
C PHE A 292 2.88 -14.89 6.20
N VAL A 293 3.78 -13.90 6.17
CA VAL A 293 3.90 -12.91 7.26
C VAL A 293 2.58 -12.16 7.45
N LEU A 294 1.97 -11.67 6.36
CA LEU A 294 0.73 -10.91 6.45
C LEU A 294 -0.50 -11.76 6.79
N LEU A 295 -0.53 -13.04 6.40
CA LEU A 295 -1.58 -13.96 6.82
C LEU A 295 -1.60 -14.17 8.35
N ILE A 296 -0.45 -13.99 9.01
CA ILE A 296 -0.35 -14.04 10.49
C ILE A 296 -0.57 -12.65 11.09
N ALA A 297 0.03 -11.60 10.51
CA ALA A 297 -0.02 -10.26 11.07
C ALA A 297 -1.40 -9.60 10.94
N THR A 298 -2.18 -9.92 9.89
CA THR A 298 -3.51 -9.33 9.69
C THR A 298 -4.50 -9.74 10.79
N PRO A 299 -4.70 -11.04 11.12
CA PRO A 299 -5.54 -11.40 12.25
C PRO A 299 -5.06 -10.80 13.57
N VAL A 300 -3.75 -10.73 13.80
CA VAL A 300 -3.19 -10.08 14.99
C VAL A 300 -3.56 -8.60 15.02
N ASN A 301 -3.45 -7.88 13.89
CA ASN A 301 -3.86 -6.48 13.80
C ASN A 301 -5.34 -6.29 14.11
N ILE A 302 -6.22 -7.15 13.59
CA ILE A 302 -7.68 -7.11 13.87
C ILE A 302 -7.94 -7.33 15.36
N ILE A 303 -7.32 -8.36 15.95
CA ILE A 303 -7.47 -8.67 17.37
C ILE A 303 -6.96 -7.52 18.24
N LEU A 304 -5.80 -6.95 17.91
CA LEU A 304 -5.23 -5.83 18.67
C LEU A 304 -6.11 -4.59 18.60
N ASN A 305 -6.62 -4.23 17.41
CA ASN A 305 -7.56 -3.12 17.27
C ASN A 305 -8.82 -3.37 18.11
N TYR A 306 -9.41 -4.57 18.04
CA TYR A 306 -10.60 -4.91 18.82
C TYR A 306 -10.35 -4.84 20.34
N VAL A 307 -9.27 -5.45 20.81
CA VAL A 307 -8.94 -5.50 22.24
C VAL A 307 -8.61 -4.12 22.77
N PHE A 308 -7.74 -3.36 22.10
CA PHE A 308 -7.31 -2.06 22.60
C PHE A 308 -8.42 -1.01 22.56
N VAL A 309 -9.29 -1.04 21.54
CA VAL A 309 -10.36 -0.07 21.40
C VAL A 309 -11.58 -0.47 22.23
N PHE A 310 -12.12 -1.68 22.07
CA PHE A 310 -13.41 -2.04 22.68
C PHE A 310 -13.30 -2.74 24.04
N VAL A 311 -12.23 -3.48 24.30
CA VAL A 311 -12.08 -4.22 25.57
C VAL A 311 -11.37 -3.36 26.62
N LEU A 312 -10.26 -2.72 26.23
CA LEU A 312 -9.46 -1.87 27.13
C LEU A 312 -9.94 -0.42 27.16
N ASN A 313 -10.80 0.00 26.23
CA ASN A 313 -11.32 1.37 26.10
C ASN A 313 -10.19 2.42 26.04
N TRP A 314 -9.18 2.16 25.22
CA TRP A 314 -8.09 3.11 24.95
C TRP A 314 -8.38 4.03 23.75
N ASP A 315 -9.56 3.90 23.16
CA ASP A 315 -10.07 4.69 22.05
C ASP A 315 -9.02 4.88 20.94
N LEU A 316 -8.78 6.12 20.54
CA LEU A 316 -7.85 6.50 19.49
C LEU A 316 -6.40 6.06 19.78
N THR A 317 -5.99 6.07 21.05
CA THR A 317 -4.67 5.57 21.49
C THR A 317 -4.55 4.09 21.18
N GLY A 318 -5.61 3.32 21.44
CA GLY A 318 -5.66 1.89 21.18
C GLY A 318 -5.50 1.57 19.70
N ALA A 319 -6.21 2.30 18.84
CA ALA A 319 -6.10 2.18 17.39
C ALA A 319 -4.67 2.48 16.89
N ALA A 320 -4.04 3.55 17.39
CA ALA A 320 -2.66 3.89 17.04
C ALA A 320 -1.67 2.81 17.48
N LEU A 321 -1.77 2.34 18.74
CA LEU A 321 -0.89 1.33 19.30
C LEU A 321 -1.03 -0.02 18.59
N ALA A 322 -2.25 -0.42 18.20
CA ALA A 322 -2.47 -1.62 17.42
C ALA A 322 -1.67 -1.57 16.11
N THR A 323 -1.73 -0.46 15.38
CA THR A 323 -0.96 -0.24 14.14
C THR A 323 0.54 -0.23 14.39
N VAL A 324 1.01 0.45 15.44
CA VAL A 324 2.44 0.49 15.82
C VAL A 324 2.98 -0.91 16.11
N ILE A 325 2.26 -1.71 16.90
CA ILE A 325 2.67 -3.08 17.23
C ILE A 325 2.67 -3.94 15.98
N SER A 326 1.61 -3.85 15.15
CA SER A 326 1.53 -4.63 13.91
C SER A 326 2.67 -4.29 12.95
N ASN A 327 3.00 -3.01 12.75
CA ASN A 327 4.09 -2.60 11.86
C ASN A 327 5.46 -3.08 12.34
N ASN A 328 5.71 -3.07 13.66
CA ASN A 328 6.96 -3.60 14.23
C ASN A 328 7.01 -5.13 14.26
N LEU A 329 5.86 -5.80 14.25
CA LEU A 329 5.77 -7.26 14.18
C LEU A 329 6.15 -7.80 12.79
N LEU A 330 5.80 -7.08 11.72
CA LEU A 330 6.07 -7.49 10.33
C LEU A 330 7.54 -7.87 10.05
N PRO A 331 8.55 -7.03 10.33
CA PRO A 331 9.94 -7.39 10.05
C PRO A 331 10.44 -8.55 10.92
N LEU A 332 9.93 -8.69 12.15
CA LEU A 332 10.27 -9.81 13.04
C LEU A 332 9.77 -11.14 12.48
N LEU A 333 8.51 -11.18 12.04
CA LEU A 333 7.92 -12.36 11.40
C LEU A 333 8.64 -12.71 10.10
N LEU A 334 9.03 -11.71 9.30
CA LEU A 334 9.79 -11.94 8.08
C LEU A 334 11.17 -12.54 8.36
N TRP A 335 11.85 -12.04 9.40
CA TRP A 335 13.13 -12.61 9.85
C TRP A 335 12.97 -14.07 10.32
N ILE A 336 11.94 -14.35 11.12
CA ILE A 336 11.60 -15.71 11.58
C ILE A 336 11.34 -16.63 10.38
N TYR A 337 10.59 -16.15 9.38
CA TYR A 337 10.31 -16.93 8.17
C TYR A 337 11.61 -17.29 7.41
N VAL A 338 12.49 -16.30 7.19
CA VAL A 338 13.77 -16.52 6.50
C VAL A 338 14.66 -17.48 7.29
N TRP A 339 14.68 -17.41 8.62
CA TRP A 339 15.54 -18.25 9.43
C TRP A 339 15.04 -19.70 9.57
N PHE A 340 13.75 -19.90 9.83
CA PHE A 340 13.20 -21.20 10.19
C PHE A 340 12.45 -21.92 9.07
N VAL A 341 11.80 -21.17 8.16
CA VAL A 341 10.97 -21.76 7.10
C VAL A 341 11.73 -21.90 5.80
N ASN A 342 12.55 -20.90 5.44
CA ASN A 342 13.35 -20.94 4.20
C ASN A 342 14.80 -20.50 4.43
N PRO A 343 15.60 -21.32 5.14
CA PRO A 343 17.00 -21.00 5.44
C PRO A 343 17.88 -20.89 4.19
N HIS A 344 17.45 -21.40 3.03
CA HIS A 344 18.18 -21.20 1.77
C HIS A 344 18.34 -19.72 1.41
N SER A 345 17.39 -18.87 1.83
CA SER A 345 17.47 -17.41 1.67
C SER A 345 18.67 -16.78 2.41
N LEU A 346 19.19 -17.43 3.45
CA LEU A 346 20.33 -16.94 4.23
C LEU A 346 21.65 -16.94 3.45
N GLN A 347 21.74 -17.65 2.32
CA GLN A 347 22.91 -17.56 1.42
C GLN A 347 23.16 -16.11 0.94
N CYS A 348 22.10 -15.28 0.93
CA CYS A 348 22.18 -13.88 0.53
C CYS A 348 22.49 -12.94 1.71
N TRP A 349 22.46 -13.43 2.96
CA TRP A 349 22.48 -12.57 4.14
C TRP A 349 23.89 -12.12 4.57
N GLY A 350 24.97 -12.82 4.23
CA GLY A 350 26.37 -12.39 4.41
C GLY A 350 26.85 -11.99 5.83
N GLY A 351 25.94 -11.88 6.80
CA GLY A 351 26.19 -11.31 8.12
C GLY A 351 26.20 -9.78 8.13
N PHE A 352 26.20 -9.19 9.33
CA PHE A 352 26.30 -7.74 9.50
C PHE A 352 27.67 -7.23 9.06
N SER A 353 27.67 -6.22 8.19
CA SER A 353 28.90 -5.64 7.67
C SER A 353 29.02 -4.16 7.99
N LYS A 354 30.21 -3.72 8.42
CA LYS A 354 30.51 -2.29 8.59
C LYS A 354 30.42 -1.52 7.26
N ALA A 355 30.52 -2.21 6.12
CA ALA A 355 30.34 -1.62 4.79
C ALA A 355 28.90 -1.11 4.56
N ALA A 356 27.94 -1.48 5.42
CA ALA A 356 26.58 -0.94 5.38
C ALA A 356 26.52 0.56 5.72
N PHE A 357 27.49 1.08 6.48
CA PHE A 357 27.57 2.49 6.87
C PHE A 357 28.26 3.38 5.81
N SER A 358 28.71 2.82 4.69
CA SER A 358 29.43 3.54 3.65
C SER A 358 28.84 3.29 2.26
N ASN A 359 29.21 4.14 1.29
CA ASN A 359 28.82 4.07 -0.11
C ASN A 359 27.30 4.12 -0.38
N TRP A 360 26.60 5.08 0.23
CA TRP A 360 25.16 5.29 -0.01
C TRP A 360 24.86 6.02 -1.34
N GLY A 361 25.88 6.61 -1.98
CA GLY A 361 25.71 7.41 -3.20
C GLY A 361 25.02 6.69 -4.37
N PRO A 362 25.48 5.50 -4.79
CA PRO A 362 24.83 4.73 -5.85
C PRO A 362 23.39 4.34 -5.52
N MET A 363 23.12 3.99 -4.26
CA MET A 363 21.77 3.68 -3.78
C MET A 363 20.86 4.90 -3.83
N ALA A 364 21.31 6.05 -3.30
CA ALA A 364 20.55 7.29 -3.31
C ALA A 364 20.24 7.78 -4.73
N LYS A 365 21.16 7.59 -5.70
CA LYS A 365 20.94 7.93 -7.12
C LYS A 365 19.79 7.15 -7.77
N LEU A 366 19.44 5.98 -7.25
CA LEU A 366 18.28 5.19 -7.69
C LEU A 366 17.05 5.45 -6.81
N ALA A 367 17.26 5.58 -5.51
CA ALA A 367 16.19 5.71 -4.53
C ALA A 367 15.47 7.07 -4.61
N VAL A 368 16.19 8.18 -4.82
CA VAL A 368 15.57 9.51 -4.95
C VAL A 368 14.63 9.59 -6.15
N PRO A 369 15.00 9.16 -7.37
CA PRO A 369 14.04 9.05 -8.44
C PRO A 369 12.89 8.08 -8.16
N GLY A 370 13.15 6.98 -7.45
CA GLY A 370 12.09 6.05 -7.01
C GLY A 370 11.04 6.72 -6.12
N ILE A 371 11.47 7.56 -5.18
CA ILE A 371 10.57 8.42 -4.39
C ILE A 371 9.78 9.32 -5.33
N ILE A 372 10.45 10.07 -6.22
CA ILE A 372 9.77 11.00 -7.13
C ILE A 372 8.73 10.29 -7.99
N MET A 373 9.04 9.09 -8.51
CA MET A 373 8.11 8.30 -9.32
C MET A 373 6.82 7.98 -8.59
N VAL A 374 6.90 7.58 -7.31
CA VAL A 374 5.76 7.18 -6.48
C VAL A 374 5.03 8.40 -5.91
N GLU A 375 5.75 9.33 -5.30
CA GLU A 375 5.18 10.50 -4.63
C GLU A 375 4.42 11.43 -5.58
N THR A 376 4.97 11.66 -6.78
CA THR A 376 4.33 12.52 -7.78
C THR A 376 2.92 12.05 -8.09
N GLU A 377 2.72 10.74 -8.20
CA GLU A 377 1.45 10.12 -8.54
C GLU A 377 0.45 10.26 -7.38
N TRP A 378 0.83 9.83 -6.18
CA TRP A 378 -0.03 9.90 -5.00
C TRP A 378 -0.43 11.34 -4.66
N LEU A 379 0.54 12.26 -4.65
CA LEU A 379 0.27 13.65 -4.34
C LEU A 379 -0.61 14.33 -5.40
N ALA A 380 -0.47 13.96 -6.69
CA ALA A 380 -1.38 14.42 -7.73
C ALA A 380 -2.82 13.95 -7.47
N PHE A 381 -3.04 12.68 -7.11
CA PHE A 381 -4.37 12.19 -6.77
C PHE A 381 -4.98 12.86 -5.55
N ASP A 382 -4.18 13.15 -4.52
CA ASP A 382 -4.65 13.88 -3.34
C ASP A 382 -5.04 15.32 -3.70
N ILE A 383 -4.22 16.04 -4.47
CA ILE A 383 -4.56 17.39 -4.96
C ILE A 383 -5.89 17.39 -5.72
N LEU A 384 -6.06 16.42 -6.61
CA LEU A 384 -7.29 16.30 -7.39
C LEU A 384 -8.49 15.93 -6.52
N THR A 385 -8.32 15.04 -5.55
CA THR A 385 -9.36 14.67 -4.59
C THR A 385 -9.76 15.86 -3.72
N PHE A 386 -8.81 16.61 -3.16
CA PHE A 386 -9.08 17.84 -2.43
C PHE A 386 -9.81 18.86 -3.30
N SER A 387 -9.45 18.97 -4.58
CA SER A 387 -10.13 19.87 -5.50
C SER A 387 -11.62 19.54 -5.66
N THR A 388 -12.03 18.27 -5.57
CA THR A 388 -13.46 17.91 -5.66
C THR A 388 -14.31 18.45 -4.51
N SER A 389 -13.71 18.85 -3.38
CA SER A 389 -14.43 19.48 -2.25
C SER A 389 -15.08 20.82 -2.63
N TYR A 390 -14.57 21.49 -3.65
CA TYR A 390 -15.12 22.75 -4.18
C TYR A 390 -16.32 22.57 -5.12
N LEU A 391 -16.67 21.33 -5.50
CA LEU A 391 -17.82 21.05 -6.37
C LEU A 391 -19.12 20.92 -5.59
N SER A 392 -19.25 19.85 -4.80
CA SER A 392 -20.34 19.63 -3.84
C SER A 392 -19.99 18.46 -2.90
N THR A 393 -20.73 18.33 -1.81
CA THR A 393 -20.62 17.20 -0.88
C THR A 393 -20.82 15.85 -1.57
N ALA A 394 -21.79 15.75 -2.51
CA ALA A 394 -22.04 14.54 -3.28
C ALA A 394 -20.86 14.18 -4.22
N HIS A 395 -20.21 15.17 -4.84
CA HIS A 395 -19.04 14.93 -5.71
C HIS A 395 -17.82 14.50 -4.90
N LEU A 396 -17.62 15.07 -3.71
CA LEU A 396 -16.55 14.65 -2.80
C LEU A 396 -16.75 13.21 -2.32
N ALA A 397 -17.98 12.86 -1.91
CA ALA A 397 -18.33 11.49 -1.53
C ALA A 397 -18.13 10.51 -2.70
N ALA A 398 -18.57 10.89 -3.90
CA ALA A 398 -18.36 10.09 -5.12
C ALA A 398 -16.87 9.90 -5.42
N GLN A 399 -16.06 10.95 -5.31
CA GLN A 399 -14.61 10.89 -5.54
C GLN A 399 -13.93 9.95 -4.55
N SER A 400 -14.33 9.95 -3.27
CA SER A 400 -13.79 9.03 -2.26
C SER A 400 -14.06 7.56 -2.64
N ILE A 401 -15.28 7.24 -3.11
CA ILE A 401 -15.63 5.90 -3.60
C ILE A 401 -14.79 5.53 -4.84
N VAL A 402 -14.70 6.44 -5.81
CA VAL A 402 -13.93 6.23 -7.06
C VAL A 402 -12.45 5.99 -6.74
N MET A 403 -11.85 6.77 -5.84
CA MET A 403 -10.47 6.59 -5.38
C MET A 403 -10.26 5.26 -4.66
N THR A 404 -11.20 4.87 -3.79
CA THR A 404 -11.12 3.58 -3.08
C THR A 404 -11.12 2.41 -4.07
N LEU A 405 -11.99 2.45 -5.08
CA LEU A 405 -12.02 1.48 -6.17
C LEU A 405 -10.73 1.53 -7.01
N ALA A 406 -10.22 2.73 -7.28
CA ALA A 406 -9.00 2.91 -8.07
C ALA A 406 -7.77 2.29 -7.39
N VAL A 407 -7.57 2.54 -6.09
CA VAL A 407 -6.47 1.98 -5.31
C VAL A 407 -6.58 0.46 -5.19
N ALA A 408 -7.79 -0.05 -4.92
CA ALA A 408 -8.02 -1.49 -4.80
C ALA A 408 -7.65 -2.25 -6.08
N ILE A 409 -7.98 -1.68 -7.24
CA ILE A 409 -7.65 -2.27 -8.55
C ILE A 409 -6.16 -2.09 -8.86
N TYR A 410 -5.58 -0.93 -8.58
CA TYR A 410 -4.16 -0.63 -8.85
C TYR A 410 -3.19 -1.60 -8.17
N HIS A 411 -3.56 -2.17 -7.02
CA HIS A 411 -2.74 -3.21 -6.38
C HIS A 411 -2.46 -4.41 -7.29
N VAL A 412 -3.32 -4.71 -8.27
CA VAL A 412 -3.11 -5.78 -9.25
C VAL A 412 -1.92 -5.47 -10.17
N PRO A 413 -1.97 -4.43 -11.04
CA PRO A 413 -0.84 -4.10 -11.90
C PRO A 413 0.42 -3.70 -11.12
N PHE A 414 0.30 -3.06 -9.95
CA PHE A 414 1.47 -2.72 -9.13
C PHE A 414 2.22 -3.98 -8.65
N SER A 415 1.50 -4.99 -8.17
CA SER A 415 2.10 -6.27 -7.75
C SER A 415 2.81 -6.97 -8.89
N VAL A 416 2.17 -7.04 -10.05
CA VAL A 416 2.75 -7.63 -11.27
C VAL A 416 3.97 -6.81 -11.71
N GLY A 417 3.93 -5.49 -11.57
CA GLY A 417 5.02 -4.58 -11.91
C GLY A 417 6.26 -4.79 -11.03
N VAL A 418 6.09 -5.03 -9.74
CA VAL A 418 7.19 -5.44 -8.87
C VAL A 418 7.82 -6.74 -9.39
N ALA A 419 7.00 -7.78 -9.63
CA ALA A 419 7.49 -9.06 -10.13
C ALA A 419 8.25 -8.93 -11.48
N VAL A 420 7.75 -8.08 -12.39
CA VAL A 420 8.44 -7.72 -13.63
C VAL A 420 9.78 -7.05 -13.34
N SER A 421 9.81 -6.02 -12.49
CA SER A 421 11.04 -5.28 -12.21
C SER A 421 12.12 -6.16 -11.58
N THR A 422 11.72 -7.06 -10.66
CA THR A 422 12.62 -8.03 -10.03
C THR A 422 13.14 -9.05 -11.04
N ARG A 423 12.25 -9.69 -11.81
CA ARG A 423 12.67 -10.71 -12.80
C ARG A 423 13.55 -10.09 -13.88
N LEU A 424 13.20 -8.89 -14.36
CA LEU A 424 14.00 -8.17 -15.35
C LEU A 424 15.35 -7.76 -14.76
N GLY A 425 15.39 -7.28 -13.51
CA GLY A 425 16.62 -6.99 -12.78
C GLY A 425 17.54 -8.20 -12.67
N ASN A 426 16.98 -9.38 -12.37
CA ASN A 426 17.73 -10.65 -12.35
C ASN A 426 18.36 -10.97 -13.72
N LEU A 427 17.59 -10.84 -14.81
CA LEU A 427 18.08 -11.10 -16.17
C LEU A 427 19.16 -10.11 -16.62
N ILE A 428 19.02 -8.83 -16.27
CA ILE A 428 20.03 -7.80 -16.54
C ILE A 428 21.30 -8.04 -15.72
N GLY A 429 21.16 -8.41 -14.45
CA GLY A 429 22.28 -8.79 -13.58
C GLY A 429 23.06 -9.99 -14.11
N ALA A 430 22.35 -10.97 -14.69
CA ALA A 430 22.93 -12.13 -15.35
C ALA A 430 23.54 -11.82 -16.75
N GLY A 431 23.38 -10.60 -17.27
CA GLY A 431 23.82 -10.22 -18.61
C GLY A 431 23.03 -10.89 -19.75
N SER A 432 21.88 -11.50 -19.46
CA SER A 432 21.09 -12.28 -20.43
C SER A 432 20.10 -11.40 -21.20
N LEU A 433 20.60 -10.61 -22.15
CA LEU A 433 19.82 -9.62 -22.87
C LEU A 433 18.74 -10.19 -23.77
N LYS A 434 19.00 -11.32 -24.46
CA LYS A 434 17.97 -11.98 -25.28
C LYS A 434 16.79 -12.42 -24.42
N ALA A 435 17.04 -13.04 -23.27
CA ALA A 435 15.98 -13.40 -22.34
C ALA A 435 15.24 -12.18 -21.80
N ALA A 436 15.95 -11.12 -21.41
CA ALA A 436 15.34 -9.87 -20.95
C ALA A 436 14.38 -9.26 -22.00
N ARG A 437 14.75 -9.30 -23.29
CA ARG A 437 13.90 -8.84 -24.40
C ARG A 437 12.69 -9.75 -24.63
N THR A 438 12.88 -11.07 -24.58
CA THR A 438 11.77 -12.03 -24.70
C THR A 438 10.78 -11.88 -23.55
N ALA A 439 11.28 -11.76 -22.33
CA ALA A 439 10.50 -11.52 -21.12
C ALA A 439 9.68 -10.22 -21.22
N THR A 440 10.31 -9.13 -21.66
CA THR A 440 9.63 -7.83 -21.82
C THR A 440 8.47 -7.89 -22.81
N LYS A 441 8.59 -8.64 -23.91
CA LYS A 441 7.48 -8.84 -24.86
C LYS A 441 6.30 -9.55 -24.19
N THR A 442 6.57 -10.56 -23.36
CA THR A 442 5.55 -11.25 -22.57
C THR A 442 4.89 -10.29 -21.58
N TYR A 443 5.67 -9.45 -20.90
CA TYR A 443 5.17 -8.51 -19.91
C TYR A 443 4.24 -7.45 -20.51
N VAL A 444 4.57 -6.94 -21.71
CA VAL A 444 3.67 -6.04 -22.46
C VAL A 444 2.31 -6.70 -22.69
N LEU A 445 2.30 -7.95 -23.17
CA LEU A 445 1.05 -8.68 -23.39
C LEU A 445 0.28 -8.91 -22.08
N THR A 446 0.97 -9.28 -21.00
CA THR A 446 0.36 -9.50 -19.68
C THR A 446 -0.34 -8.24 -19.16
N PHE A 447 0.33 -7.08 -19.24
CA PHE A 447 -0.26 -5.81 -18.77
C PHE A 447 -1.40 -5.31 -19.65
N LEU A 448 -1.35 -5.54 -20.97
CA LEU A 448 -2.50 -5.27 -21.83
C LEU A 448 -3.71 -6.14 -21.44
N ILE A 449 -3.49 -7.40 -21.08
CA ILE A 449 -4.57 -8.28 -20.59
C ILE A 449 -5.11 -7.78 -19.24
N ILE A 450 -4.23 -7.43 -18.29
CA ILE A 450 -4.64 -6.88 -16.99
C ILE A 450 -5.49 -5.63 -17.19
N GLY A 451 -4.99 -4.65 -17.96
CA GLY A 451 -5.73 -3.43 -18.25
C GLY A 451 -7.08 -3.70 -18.92
N LEU A 452 -7.19 -4.67 -19.83
CA LEU A 452 -8.47 -5.04 -20.46
C LEU A 452 -9.44 -5.69 -19.47
N VAL A 453 -8.93 -6.52 -18.54
CA VAL A 453 -9.73 -7.11 -17.47
C VAL A 453 -10.26 -6.02 -16.54
N ASP A 454 -9.40 -5.11 -16.09
CA ASP A 454 -9.77 -3.98 -15.22
C ASP A 454 -10.80 -3.08 -15.91
N PHE A 455 -10.57 -2.76 -17.19
CA PHE A 455 -11.48 -1.97 -17.99
C PHE A 455 -12.87 -2.61 -18.08
N THR A 456 -12.90 -3.91 -18.39
CA THR A 456 -14.14 -4.67 -18.54
C THR A 456 -14.87 -4.80 -17.21
N PHE A 457 -14.16 -5.13 -16.13
CA PHE A 457 -14.70 -5.27 -14.79
C PHE A 457 -15.38 -3.99 -14.29
N LEU A 458 -14.67 -2.86 -14.36
CA LEU A 458 -15.19 -1.56 -13.92
C LEU A 458 -16.37 -1.07 -14.78
N THR A 459 -16.29 -1.26 -16.10
CA THR A 459 -17.36 -0.84 -17.01
C THR A 459 -18.62 -1.70 -16.84
N ALA A 460 -18.46 -3.02 -16.72
CA ALA A 460 -19.57 -3.95 -16.58
C ALA A 460 -20.30 -3.79 -15.23
N LEU A 461 -19.55 -3.56 -14.15
CA LEU A 461 -20.11 -3.43 -12.81
C LEU A 461 -20.41 -1.97 -12.41
N ARG A 462 -20.41 -1.03 -13.36
CA ARG A 462 -20.60 0.41 -13.07
C ARG A 462 -21.88 0.76 -12.30
N ASN A 463 -22.94 -0.04 -12.46
CA ASN A 463 -24.23 0.18 -11.80
C ASN A 463 -24.38 -0.60 -10.48
N ILE A 464 -23.42 -1.47 -10.17
CA ILE A 464 -23.46 -2.39 -9.02
C ILE A 464 -22.42 -1.94 -7.97
N LEU A 465 -21.18 -1.66 -8.39
CA LEU A 465 -20.10 -1.24 -7.49
C LEU A 465 -20.48 -0.06 -6.59
N PRO A 466 -21.08 1.05 -7.09
CA PRO A 466 -21.37 2.20 -6.22
C PRO A 466 -22.34 1.86 -5.08
N LYS A 467 -23.28 0.95 -5.32
CA LYS A 467 -24.31 0.53 -4.35
C LYS A 467 -23.73 -0.28 -3.19
N ALA A 468 -22.50 -0.80 -3.33
CA ALA A 468 -21.80 -1.45 -2.23
C ALA A 468 -21.24 -0.43 -1.20
N PHE A 469 -21.10 0.85 -1.58
CA PHE A 469 -20.52 1.88 -0.73
C PHE A 469 -21.55 2.85 -0.14
N THR A 470 -22.64 3.13 -0.87
CA THR A 470 -23.65 4.09 -0.41
C THR A 470 -25.04 3.78 -0.97
N SER A 471 -26.05 4.16 -0.19
CA SER A 471 -27.47 4.13 -0.56
C SER A 471 -27.97 5.45 -1.15
N ASP A 472 -27.14 6.49 -1.18
CA ASP A 472 -27.50 7.80 -1.75
C ASP A 472 -27.59 7.72 -3.28
N PRO A 473 -28.80 7.94 -3.88
CA PRO A 473 -28.99 7.84 -5.32
C PRO A 473 -28.20 8.88 -6.13
N GLU A 474 -27.93 10.07 -5.57
CA GLU A 474 -27.14 11.10 -6.25
C GLU A 474 -25.69 10.65 -6.38
N VAL A 475 -25.08 10.21 -5.28
CA VAL A 475 -23.69 9.71 -5.26
C VAL A 475 -23.55 8.48 -6.15
N VAL A 476 -24.48 7.52 -6.07
CA VAL A 476 -24.49 6.33 -6.94
C VAL A 476 -24.51 6.71 -8.41
N SER A 477 -25.32 7.71 -8.80
CA SER A 477 -25.42 8.18 -10.18
C SER A 477 -24.11 8.82 -10.67
N ILE A 478 -23.48 9.66 -9.83
CA ILE A 478 -22.21 10.30 -10.15
C ILE A 478 -21.12 9.24 -10.36
N VAL A 479 -20.96 8.31 -9.41
CA VAL A 479 -19.95 7.24 -9.52
C VAL A 479 -20.21 6.37 -10.75
N ALA A 480 -21.45 5.92 -10.98
CA ALA A 480 -21.80 5.09 -12.14
C ALA A 480 -21.48 5.78 -13.48
N THR A 481 -21.56 7.11 -13.54
CA THR A 481 -21.21 7.91 -14.72
C THR A 481 -19.69 7.99 -14.94
N VAL A 482 -18.92 8.07 -13.86
CA VAL A 482 -17.45 8.22 -13.90
C VAL A 482 -16.73 6.88 -14.10
N LEU A 483 -17.31 5.76 -13.67
CA LEU A 483 -16.64 4.45 -13.70
C LEU A 483 -16.12 3.98 -15.08
N PRO A 484 -16.83 4.19 -16.22
CA PRO A 484 -16.27 3.85 -17.54
C PRO A 484 -15.03 4.68 -17.90
N LEU A 485 -14.93 5.92 -17.40
CA LEU A 485 -13.74 6.74 -17.58
C LEU A 485 -12.62 6.30 -16.64
N LEU A 486 -12.95 5.95 -15.38
CA LEU A 486 -11.99 5.31 -14.47
C LEU A 486 -11.43 4.03 -15.10
N ALA A 487 -12.26 3.22 -15.75
CA ALA A 487 -11.86 2.03 -16.48
C ALA A 487 -10.82 2.34 -17.56
N ALA A 488 -11.02 3.40 -18.34
CA ALA A 488 -10.06 3.86 -19.35
C ALA A 488 -8.75 4.36 -18.72
N PHE A 489 -8.84 5.08 -17.60
CA PHE A 489 -7.68 5.48 -16.80
C PHE A 489 -6.90 4.25 -16.31
N GLN A 490 -7.55 3.26 -15.69
CA GLN A 490 -6.90 2.05 -15.16
C GLN A 490 -6.20 1.24 -16.26
N PHE A 491 -6.75 1.22 -17.47
CA PHE A 491 -6.06 0.63 -18.61
C PHE A 491 -4.74 1.36 -18.89
N ALA A 492 -4.74 2.69 -18.97
CA ALA A 492 -3.53 3.49 -19.19
C ALA A 492 -2.54 3.39 -18.01
N ASP A 493 -3.07 3.34 -16.80
CA ASP A 493 -2.30 3.30 -15.56
C ASP A 493 -1.60 1.95 -15.38
N SER A 494 -2.26 0.85 -15.73
CA SER A 494 -1.60 -0.47 -15.75
C SER A 494 -0.42 -0.48 -16.72
N THR A 495 -0.55 0.10 -17.92
CA THR A 495 0.58 0.22 -18.86
C THR A 495 1.68 1.16 -18.34
N THR A 496 1.32 2.17 -17.54
CA THR A 496 2.26 3.07 -16.85
C THR A 496 3.06 2.31 -15.79
N ALA A 497 2.38 1.47 -14.99
CA ALA A 497 3.02 0.60 -14.01
C ALA A 497 4.03 -0.36 -14.67
N LEU A 498 3.76 -0.85 -15.89
CA LEU A 498 4.71 -1.67 -16.65
C LEU A 498 5.97 -0.90 -17.06
N VAL A 499 5.83 0.28 -17.68
CA VAL A 499 7.02 1.03 -18.14
C VAL A 499 7.88 1.47 -16.95
N ASN A 500 7.25 1.88 -15.85
CA ASN A 500 7.91 2.16 -14.58
C ASN A 500 8.67 0.92 -14.06
N ALA A 501 8.03 -0.25 -14.10
CA ALA A 501 8.67 -1.51 -13.69
C ALA A 501 9.87 -1.90 -14.57
N ILE A 502 9.77 -1.70 -15.89
CA ILE A 502 10.89 -1.96 -16.82
C ILE A 502 12.04 -0.99 -16.52
N LEU A 503 11.77 0.30 -16.32
CA LEU A 503 12.79 1.28 -15.96
C LEU A 503 13.48 0.92 -14.63
N ARG A 504 12.73 0.45 -13.63
CA ARG A 504 13.31 -0.09 -12.38
C ARG A 504 14.20 -1.31 -12.66
N GLY A 505 13.75 -2.28 -13.43
CA GLY A 505 14.56 -3.46 -13.78
C GLY A 505 15.86 -3.12 -14.52
N LEU A 506 15.83 -2.10 -15.39
CA LEU A 506 17.00 -1.57 -16.10
C LEU A 506 17.88 -0.65 -15.22
N GLY A 507 17.40 -0.21 -14.06
CA GLY A 507 18.06 0.78 -13.21
C GLY A 507 18.12 2.17 -13.84
N LYS A 508 17.04 2.58 -14.52
CA LYS A 508 16.83 3.87 -15.18
C LYS A 508 15.66 4.65 -14.56
N GLN A 509 15.44 4.51 -13.26
CA GLN A 509 14.41 5.23 -12.51
C GLN A 509 14.52 6.75 -12.62
N SER A 510 15.73 7.29 -12.83
CA SER A 510 15.93 8.74 -13.03
C SER A 510 15.08 9.29 -14.17
N ILE A 511 14.97 8.54 -15.27
CA ILE A 511 14.16 8.94 -16.42
C ILE A 511 12.68 8.92 -16.05
N GLY A 512 12.22 7.86 -15.40
CA GLY A 512 10.82 7.74 -15.01
C GLY A 512 10.41 8.77 -13.96
N GLY A 513 11.26 9.05 -12.97
CA GLY A 513 10.98 10.07 -11.94
C GLY A 513 10.78 11.45 -12.53
N TRP A 514 11.70 11.90 -13.39
CA TRP A 514 11.57 13.21 -14.04
C TRP A 514 10.42 13.26 -15.04
N CYS A 515 10.15 12.16 -15.75
CA CYS A 515 9.04 12.03 -16.67
C CYS A 515 7.70 12.14 -15.93
N ASN A 516 7.49 11.33 -14.89
CA ASN A 516 6.29 11.37 -14.06
C ASN A 516 6.07 12.77 -13.50
N LEU A 517 7.11 13.37 -12.89
CA LEU A 517 7.02 14.71 -12.31
C LEU A 517 6.54 15.74 -13.34
N PHE A 518 7.13 15.72 -14.54
CA PHE A 518 6.72 16.63 -15.61
C PHE A 518 5.29 16.35 -16.06
N VAL A 519 4.96 15.10 -16.39
CA VAL A 519 3.64 14.79 -16.95
C VAL A 519 2.53 15.05 -15.95
N TYR A 520 2.67 14.62 -14.69
CA TYR A 520 1.62 14.83 -13.70
C TYR A 520 1.38 16.31 -13.40
N TYR A 521 2.43 17.11 -13.17
CA TYR A 521 2.26 18.50 -12.74
C TYR A 521 2.15 19.52 -13.87
N VAL A 522 2.67 19.24 -15.06
CA VAL A 522 2.61 20.16 -16.21
C VAL A 522 1.45 19.81 -17.14
N ILE A 523 1.05 18.54 -17.22
CA ILE A 523 0.01 18.08 -18.15
C ILE A 523 -1.23 17.61 -17.39
N ALA A 524 -1.13 16.57 -16.57
CA ALA A 524 -2.29 15.85 -16.03
C ALA A 524 -3.12 16.70 -15.07
N VAL A 525 -2.49 17.26 -14.02
CA VAL A 525 -3.18 18.07 -13.01
C VAL A 525 -3.77 19.35 -13.60
N PRO A 526 -3.02 20.18 -14.38
CA PRO A 526 -3.61 21.36 -15.01
C PRO A 526 -4.76 21.03 -15.95
N LEU A 527 -4.64 19.96 -16.76
CA LEU A 527 -5.71 19.53 -17.66
C LEU A 527 -6.93 19.03 -16.88
N ALA A 528 -6.73 18.24 -15.83
CA ALA A 528 -7.79 17.73 -14.95
C ALA A 528 -8.57 18.89 -14.32
N LEU A 529 -7.88 19.88 -13.75
CA LEU A 529 -8.51 21.06 -13.13
C LEU A 529 -9.22 21.94 -14.17
N PHE A 530 -8.63 22.14 -15.35
CA PHE A 530 -9.24 22.91 -16.43
C PHE A 530 -10.53 22.26 -16.96
N LEU A 531 -10.54 20.94 -17.13
CA LEU A 531 -11.72 20.21 -17.57
C LEU A 531 -12.78 20.13 -16.45
N CYS A 532 -12.35 19.98 -15.19
CA CYS A 532 -13.25 19.90 -14.04
C CYS A 532 -14.04 21.20 -13.83
N PHE A 533 -13.35 22.34 -13.76
CA PHE A 533 -13.95 23.62 -13.33
C PHE A 533 -14.35 24.53 -14.51
N PRO A 534 -13.43 25.10 -15.33
CA PRO A 534 -13.80 25.94 -16.48
C PRO A 534 -14.75 25.29 -17.49
N LYS A 535 -14.62 23.97 -17.72
CA LYS A 535 -15.48 23.24 -18.66
C LYS A 535 -16.67 22.55 -18.01
N ASP A 536 -16.81 22.66 -16.68
CA ASP A 536 -17.88 22.06 -15.88
C ASP A 536 -18.11 20.56 -16.16
N LEU A 537 -17.04 19.83 -16.48
CA LEU A 537 -17.10 18.37 -16.64
C LEU A 537 -16.95 17.63 -15.31
N LYS A 538 -16.75 18.36 -14.20
CA LYS A 538 -16.71 17.84 -12.83
C LYS A 538 -15.74 16.65 -12.72
N LEU A 539 -16.16 15.55 -12.09
CA LEU A 539 -15.33 14.34 -11.95
C LEU A 539 -14.92 13.73 -13.30
N VAL A 540 -15.76 13.84 -14.34
CA VAL A 540 -15.41 13.34 -15.68
C VAL A 540 -14.21 14.13 -16.23
N GLY A 541 -14.18 15.44 -16.03
CA GLY A 541 -13.04 16.27 -16.43
C GLY A 541 -11.76 15.91 -15.69
N LEU A 542 -11.87 15.69 -14.37
CA LEU A 542 -10.75 15.34 -13.51
C LEU A 542 -10.07 14.03 -13.96
N TRP A 543 -10.86 12.94 -14.08
CA TRP A 543 -10.33 11.64 -14.49
C TRP A 543 -9.88 11.58 -15.95
N THR A 544 -10.39 12.48 -16.81
CA THR A 544 -9.90 12.62 -18.19
C THR A 544 -8.48 13.15 -18.19
N GLY A 545 -8.17 14.14 -17.35
CA GLY A 545 -6.80 14.65 -17.18
C GLY A 545 -5.83 13.57 -16.69
N CYS A 546 -6.25 12.75 -15.72
CA CYS A 546 -5.46 11.60 -15.26
C CYS A 546 -5.20 10.59 -16.38
N ALA A 547 -6.23 10.19 -17.12
CA ALA A 547 -6.11 9.21 -18.22
C ALA A 547 -5.15 9.70 -19.31
N VAL A 548 -5.22 10.99 -19.67
CA VAL A 548 -4.28 11.61 -20.61
C VAL A 548 -2.86 11.63 -20.03
N GLY A 549 -2.71 11.98 -18.75
CA GLY A 549 -1.43 11.95 -18.04
C GLY A 549 -0.74 10.58 -18.10
N SER A 550 -1.40 9.53 -17.61
CA SER A 550 -0.85 8.16 -17.63
C SER A 550 -0.55 7.68 -19.05
N SER A 551 -1.39 8.05 -20.03
CA SER A 551 -1.11 7.74 -21.45
C SER A 551 0.16 8.43 -21.94
N CYS A 552 0.38 9.70 -21.58
CA CYS A 552 1.60 10.43 -21.92
C CYS A 552 2.85 9.81 -21.28
N ILE A 553 2.78 9.37 -20.02
CA ILE A 553 3.88 8.65 -19.34
C ILE A 553 4.20 7.36 -20.10
N THR A 554 3.18 6.53 -20.33
CA THR A 554 3.34 5.25 -21.06
C THR A 554 4.01 5.44 -22.42
N ILE A 555 3.59 6.45 -23.19
CA ILE A 555 4.15 6.72 -24.52
C ILE A 555 5.60 7.21 -24.41
N SER A 556 5.86 8.18 -23.55
CA SER A 556 7.20 8.81 -23.44
C SER A 556 8.25 7.83 -22.89
N GLU A 557 7.94 7.10 -21.82
CA GLU A 557 8.82 6.08 -21.27
C GLU A 557 8.94 4.86 -22.20
N GLY A 558 7.84 4.46 -22.85
CA GLY A 558 7.85 3.39 -23.84
C GLY A 558 8.76 3.70 -25.03
N ILE A 559 8.74 4.95 -25.52
CA ILE A 559 9.68 5.42 -26.56
C ILE A 559 11.11 5.34 -26.04
N TYR A 560 11.37 5.82 -24.82
CA TYR A 560 12.70 5.75 -24.21
C TYR A 560 13.22 4.30 -24.11
N ILE A 561 12.39 3.38 -23.62
CA ILE A 561 12.75 1.95 -23.49
C ILE A 561 13.08 1.33 -24.85
N LYS A 562 12.36 1.72 -25.91
CA LYS A 562 12.58 1.23 -27.27
C LYS A 562 13.89 1.73 -27.88
N ILE A 563 14.27 2.98 -27.64
CA ILE A 563 15.50 3.58 -28.19
C ILE A 563 16.75 3.30 -27.34
N PHE A 564 16.56 3.02 -26.05
CA PHE A 564 17.65 2.80 -25.12
C PHE A 564 18.45 1.55 -25.50
N LYS A 565 19.78 1.61 -25.38
CA LYS A 565 20.66 0.47 -25.64
C LYS A 565 20.80 -0.37 -24.37
N TRP A 566 20.19 -1.55 -24.37
CA TRP A 566 20.11 -2.41 -23.18
C TRP A 566 21.48 -2.94 -22.71
N ASP A 567 22.47 -3.00 -23.60
CA ASP A 567 23.85 -3.34 -23.25
C ASP A 567 24.42 -2.41 -22.17
N LYS A 568 24.07 -1.12 -22.24
CA LYS A 568 24.46 -0.14 -21.21
C LYS A 568 23.84 -0.44 -19.84
N ALA A 569 22.64 -1.03 -19.79
CA ALA A 569 22.04 -1.41 -18.50
C ALA A 569 22.82 -2.56 -17.84
N VAL A 570 23.38 -3.47 -18.63
CA VAL A 570 24.23 -4.55 -18.12
C VAL A 570 25.57 -4.00 -17.64
N GLU A 571 26.18 -3.08 -18.39
CA GLU A 571 27.41 -2.37 -17.97
C GLU A 571 27.19 -1.59 -16.67
N ASP A 572 26.10 -0.82 -16.59
CA ASP A 572 25.73 -0.07 -15.38
C ASP A 572 25.46 -1.01 -14.20
N ALA A 573 24.80 -2.16 -14.43
CA ALA A 573 24.56 -3.16 -13.40
C ALA A 573 25.87 -3.74 -12.85
N LYS A 574 26.84 -4.04 -13.73
CA LYS A 574 28.18 -4.50 -13.30
C LYS A 574 28.90 -3.44 -12.47
N GLY A 575 28.91 -2.19 -12.92
CA GLY A 575 29.58 -1.09 -12.22
C GLY A 575 28.95 -0.70 -10.88
N ARG A 576 27.68 -1.08 -10.60
CA ARG A 576 27.05 -0.90 -9.27
C ARG A 576 27.49 -1.93 -8.25
N GLN A 577 28.06 -3.04 -8.71
CA GLN A 577 28.38 -4.22 -7.90
C GLN A 577 29.90 -4.38 -7.69
N GLU A 578 30.69 -3.56 -8.37
CA GLU A 578 32.11 -3.27 -8.08
C GLU A 578 32.18 -2.16 -7.02
#